data_AF-A0A3L6DCF6-F1
#
_entry.id   AF-A0A3L6DCF6-F1
#
_cell.length_a   1.000
_cell.length_b   1.000
_cell.length_c   1.000
_cell.angle_alpha   90.00
_cell.angle_beta   90.00
_cell.angle_gamma   90.00
#
_symmetry.space_group_name_H-M   'P 1'
#
loop_
_entity.id
_entity.type
_entity.pdbx_description
1 polymer ?
#
loop_
_entity_poly.entity_id
_entity_poly.type
_entity_poly.pdbx_seq_one_letter_code
_entity_poly.pdbx_strand_id
1 'polypeptide(L)'
;MDRAPERAPPGASESDDEEEHGLRGGKRDGEVDDALELSAPAVGPERWDVLGLGQAMVDFSGMVDDEFLERLSIEKGARKVINHEERGRVLRAMDGCSYKAAAGGSLSNLLVALARLGSSQSAGCPELKIALAGSVGSDPLGSFYR
;
A
#
# COMPACT_ATOMS: atom_id res chain seq x y z
N MET A 1 35.93 29.89 -40.56
CA MET A 1 36.32 29.17 -41.78
C MET A 1 36.05 27.69 -41.51
N ASP A 2 34.97 27.08 -41.96
CA ASP A 2 33.77 27.59 -42.67
C ASP A 2 32.52 26.93 -42.06
N ARG A 3 31.39 27.61 -41.86
CA ARG A 3 30.45 28.23 -42.82
C ARG A 3 29.64 27.17 -43.59
N ALA A 4 28.43 26.92 -43.11
CA ALA A 4 27.40 26.14 -43.82
C ALA A 4 26.68 26.99 -44.90
N PRO A 5 25.95 26.33 -45.80
CA PRO A 5 24.63 26.84 -46.19
C PRO A 5 23.53 25.76 -46.33
N GLU A 6 22.28 26.16 -46.05
CA GLU A 6 21.01 25.98 -46.83
C GLU A 6 20.63 24.64 -47.52
N ARG A 7 19.36 24.26 -47.79
CA ARG A 7 17.98 24.62 -47.34
C ARG A 7 17.01 23.51 -47.85
N ALA A 8 15.75 23.51 -47.38
CA ALA A 8 14.59 22.75 -47.93
C ALA A 8 13.56 23.74 -48.56
N PRO A 9 12.32 23.38 -49.02
CA PRO A 9 11.60 22.10 -49.26
C PRO A 9 11.22 21.99 -50.79
N PRO A 10 10.05 21.53 -51.34
CA PRO A 10 8.86 20.76 -50.85
C PRO A 10 8.32 19.63 -51.80
N GLY A 11 7.17 19.03 -51.44
CA GLY A 11 6.32 18.08 -52.21
C GLY A 11 5.73 17.00 -51.27
N ALA A 12 4.42 16.70 -51.13
CA ALA A 12 3.29 16.49 -52.06
C ALA A 12 3.30 15.11 -52.77
N SER A 13 2.20 14.35 -52.92
CA SER A 13 0.87 14.34 -52.27
C SER A 13 0.08 13.08 -52.70
N GLU A 14 -1.02 12.73 -51.99
CA GLU A 14 -1.95 11.60 -52.29
C GLU A 14 -1.28 10.20 -52.39
N SER A 15 -1.93 9.03 -52.55
CA SER A 15 -3.33 8.54 -52.74
C SER A 15 -3.39 7.09 -52.19
N ASP A 16 -4.50 6.33 -52.09
CA ASP A 16 -5.96 6.54 -52.03
C ASP A 16 -6.54 5.24 -51.39
N ASP A 17 -7.81 5.26 -50.96
CA ASP A 17 -8.79 4.16 -51.17
C ASP A 17 -10.09 4.48 -50.41
N GLU A 18 -11.02 5.18 -51.09
CA GLU A 18 -12.41 5.33 -50.64
C GLU A 18 -13.30 4.27 -51.32
N GLU A 19 -14.08 3.53 -50.55
CA GLU A 19 -15.32 2.90 -51.06
C GLU A 19 -16.54 3.46 -50.31
N GLU A 20 -17.14 4.53 -50.85
CA GLU A 20 -18.47 4.99 -50.44
C GLU A 20 -19.55 4.23 -51.21
N HIS A 21 -20.40 3.45 -50.52
CA HIS A 21 -21.65 2.97 -51.11
C HIS A 21 -22.84 2.96 -50.13
N GLY A 22 -23.83 3.81 -50.41
CA GLY A 22 -25.24 3.48 -50.19
C GLY A 22 -25.97 4.13 -49.00
N LEU A 23 -26.30 5.42 -49.12
CA LEU A 23 -27.31 6.05 -48.26
C LEU A 23 -28.67 5.35 -48.38
N ARG A 24 -29.20 4.77 -47.28
CA ARG A 24 -30.62 4.44 -47.18
C ARG A 24 -31.13 4.56 -45.74
N GLY A 25 -32.01 5.54 -45.50
CA GLY A 25 -32.56 5.81 -44.17
C GLY A 25 -33.51 4.71 -43.67
N GLY A 26 -33.39 4.37 -42.38
CA GLY A 26 -34.24 3.43 -41.66
C GLY A 26 -34.56 3.95 -40.26
N LYS A 27 -35.80 3.77 -39.82
CA LYS A 27 -36.32 4.25 -38.53
C LYS A 27 -35.82 3.33 -37.41
N ARG A 28 -35.23 3.90 -36.35
CA ARG A 28 -34.87 3.17 -35.13
C ARG A 28 -36.10 3.08 -34.22
N ASP A 29 -36.76 1.93 -34.24
CA ASP A 29 -37.64 1.47 -33.15
C ASP A 29 -36.84 0.48 -32.28
N GLY A 30 -37.09 0.45 -30.98
CA GLY A 30 -36.15 -0.10 -30.00
C GLY A 30 -36.15 -1.63 -29.88
N GLU A 31 -34.94 -2.21 -29.89
CA GLU A 31 -34.69 -3.61 -29.52
C GLU A 31 -34.25 -3.66 -28.04
N VAL A 32 -34.79 -4.61 -27.27
CA VAL A 32 -34.42 -4.81 -25.86
C VAL A 32 -33.26 -5.79 -25.78
N ASP A 33 -32.11 -5.30 -25.33
CA ASP A 33 -30.90 -6.11 -25.12
C ASP A 33 -31.10 -6.99 -23.88
N ASP A 34 -31.54 -8.24 -24.10
CA ASP A 34 -31.77 -9.23 -23.05
C ASP A 34 -30.43 -9.77 -22.55
N ALA A 35 -29.80 -8.99 -21.67
CA ALA A 35 -28.43 -9.16 -21.22
C ALA A 35 -28.25 -10.47 -20.41
N LEU A 36 -27.86 -11.52 -21.12
CA LEU A 36 -27.59 -12.86 -20.57
C LEU A 36 -26.62 -12.81 -19.37
N GLU A 37 -27.11 -13.06 -18.16
CA GLU A 37 -26.26 -13.12 -16.96
C GLU A 37 -25.31 -14.33 -17.00
N LEU A 38 -24.03 -14.08 -17.27
CA LEU A 38 -22.97 -15.06 -17.02
C LEU A 38 -22.72 -15.19 -15.50
N SER A 39 -23.54 -16.00 -14.84
CA SER A 39 -23.41 -16.40 -13.43
C SER A 39 -22.22 -17.36 -13.21
N ALA A 40 -21.01 -16.89 -13.48
CA ALA A 40 -19.80 -17.52 -12.95
C ALA A 40 -19.82 -17.46 -11.41
N PRO A 41 -19.48 -18.55 -10.68
CA PRO A 41 -19.42 -18.51 -9.23
C PRO A 41 -18.35 -17.50 -8.80
N ALA A 42 -18.75 -16.50 -8.03
CA ALA A 42 -17.95 -15.31 -7.69
C ALA A 42 -16.85 -15.58 -6.64
N VAL A 43 -16.09 -16.66 -6.81
CA VAL A 43 -14.85 -16.94 -6.07
C VAL A 43 -13.65 -16.53 -6.93
N GLY A 44 -13.60 -15.22 -7.23
CA GLY A 44 -12.32 -14.59 -7.53
C GLY A 44 -11.42 -14.63 -6.28
N PRO A 45 -10.11 -14.34 -6.42
CA PRO A 45 -9.23 -14.20 -5.25
C PRO A 45 -9.80 -13.14 -4.30
N GLU A 46 -9.66 -13.34 -2.98
CA GLU A 46 -10.21 -12.44 -1.98
C GLU A 46 -9.72 -11.00 -2.22
N ARG A 47 -10.63 -10.16 -2.72
CA ARG A 47 -10.30 -8.81 -3.13
C ARG A 47 -10.28 -7.89 -1.91
N TRP A 48 -9.08 -7.51 -1.52
CA TRP A 48 -8.83 -6.44 -0.55
C TRP A 48 -9.20 -5.09 -1.15
N ASP A 49 -9.86 -4.25 -0.36
CA ASP A 49 -10.14 -2.86 -0.72
C ASP A 49 -8.94 -1.97 -0.42
N VAL A 50 -8.16 -2.33 0.60
CA VAL A 50 -6.87 -1.71 0.94
C VAL A 50 -5.83 -2.78 1.24
N LEU A 51 -4.70 -2.73 0.52
CA LEU A 51 -3.51 -3.53 0.80
C LEU A 51 -2.34 -2.60 1.12
N GLY A 52 -1.83 -2.66 2.35
CA GLY A 52 -0.61 -1.97 2.74
C GLY A 52 0.61 -2.89 2.63
N LEU A 53 1.66 -2.46 1.92
CA LEU A 53 2.96 -3.13 1.89
C LEU A 53 3.93 -2.43 2.85
N GLY A 54 4.52 -3.17 3.81
CA GLY A 54 5.46 -2.56 4.75
C GLY A 54 6.21 -3.54 5.66
N GLN A 55 6.90 -2.99 6.66
CA GLN A 55 7.70 -3.75 7.60
C GLN A 55 6.85 -4.19 8.79
N ALA A 56 6.78 -5.51 9.03
CA ALA A 56 6.36 -6.04 10.30
C ALA A 56 7.41 -5.71 11.38
N MET A 57 6.97 -5.15 12.50
CA MET A 57 7.85 -4.76 13.60
C MET A 57 7.11 -4.80 14.95
N VAL A 58 7.85 -5.11 16.01
CA VAL A 58 7.33 -5.22 17.37
C VAL A 58 7.85 -4.05 18.19
N ASP A 59 6.94 -3.26 18.75
CA ASP A 59 7.27 -2.13 19.60
C ASP A 59 7.42 -2.62 21.05
N PHE A 60 8.56 -2.29 21.67
CA PHE A 60 8.85 -2.58 23.08
C PHE A 60 8.70 -1.30 23.89
N SER A 61 7.82 -1.32 24.88
CA SER A 61 7.45 -0.14 25.67
C SER A 61 7.60 -0.42 27.16
N GLY A 62 8.34 0.43 27.89
CA GLY A 62 8.57 0.28 29.32
C GLY A 62 8.81 1.63 29.99
N MET A 63 8.52 1.73 31.28
CA MET A 63 8.86 2.91 32.07
C MET A 63 10.33 2.83 32.48
N VAL A 64 11.07 3.91 32.26
CA VAL A 64 12.50 4.04 32.60
C VAL A 64 12.75 5.37 33.30
N ASP A 65 13.80 5.41 34.11
CA ASP A 65 14.33 6.62 34.73
C ASP A 65 15.38 7.31 33.83
N ASP A 66 15.86 8.48 34.26
CA ASP A 66 16.88 9.24 33.52
C ASP A 66 18.28 8.60 33.66
N GLU A 67 18.54 7.82 34.72
CA GLU A 67 19.81 7.06 34.89
C GLU A 67 19.95 5.97 33.82
N PHE A 68 18.86 5.28 33.47
CA PHE A 68 18.80 4.33 32.35
C PHE A 68 19.11 5.00 31.01
N LEU A 69 18.60 6.22 30.79
CA LEU A 69 18.87 6.98 29.57
C LEU A 69 20.34 7.41 29.48
N GLU A 70 20.90 7.95 30.58
CA GLU A 70 22.32 8.30 30.67
C GLU A 70 23.24 7.09 30.44
N ARG A 71 22.96 5.96 31.13
CA ARG A 71 23.71 4.70 31.02
C ARG A 71 23.76 4.13 29.59
N LEU A 72 22.73 4.40 28.79
CA LEU A 72 22.68 4.01 27.37
C LEU A 72 23.05 5.12 26.39
N SER A 73 23.38 6.32 26.89
CA SER A 73 23.63 7.54 26.10
C SER A 73 22.49 7.88 25.15
N ILE A 74 21.24 7.77 25.64
CA ILE A 74 20.01 8.09 24.91
C ILE A 74 19.52 9.48 25.33
N GLU A 75 19.47 10.42 24.40
CA GLU A 75 18.87 11.74 24.62
C GLU A 75 17.35 11.65 24.80
N LYS A 76 16.82 12.29 25.83
CA LYS A 76 15.40 12.21 26.23
C LYS A 76 14.51 12.86 25.18
N GLY A 77 13.67 12.06 24.52
CA GLY A 77 12.79 12.50 23.43
C GLY A 77 13.41 12.41 22.03
N ALA A 78 14.68 11.99 21.91
CA ALA A 78 15.31 11.77 20.60
C ALA A 78 14.76 10.52 19.89
N ARG A 79 14.89 10.50 18.54
CA ARG A 79 14.55 9.35 17.70
C ARG A 79 15.75 8.97 16.84
N LYS A 80 16.33 7.79 17.09
CA LYS A 80 17.51 7.28 16.37
C LYS A 80 17.21 5.92 15.75
N VAL A 81 17.62 5.72 14.50
CA VAL A 81 17.75 4.36 13.91
C VAL A 81 19.07 3.78 14.40
N ILE A 82 19.00 2.61 15.03
CA ILE A 82 20.14 1.95 15.68
C ILE A 82 20.49 0.64 15.00
N ASN A 83 21.76 0.24 15.07
CA ASN A 83 22.24 -1.01 14.51
C ASN A 83 21.88 -2.23 15.40
N HIS A 84 22.21 -3.44 14.95
CA HIS A 84 21.85 -4.67 15.66
C HIS A 84 22.57 -4.84 17.01
N GLU A 85 23.80 -4.32 17.16
CA GLU A 85 24.54 -4.34 18.43
C GLU A 85 23.95 -3.36 19.45
N GLU A 86 23.67 -2.12 19.01
CA GLU A 86 23.02 -1.08 19.80
C GLU A 86 21.67 -1.56 20.30
N ARG A 87 20.84 -2.13 19.41
CA ARG A 87 19.58 -2.78 19.77
C ARG A 87 19.80 -3.89 20.80
N GLY A 88 20.84 -4.70 20.64
CA GLY A 88 21.22 -5.73 21.62
C GLY A 88 21.67 -5.17 22.97
N ARG A 89 22.32 -3.99 23.02
CA ARG A 89 22.66 -3.28 24.27
C ARG A 89 21.41 -2.76 24.96
N VAL A 90 20.49 -2.11 24.24
CA VAL A 90 19.23 -1.61 24.79
C VAL A 90 18.36 -2.76 25.31
N LEU A 91 18.14 -3.81 24.52
CA LEU A 91 17.30 -4.95 24.94
C LEU A 91 17.85 -5.68 26.16
N ARG A 92 19.17 -5.80 26.33
CA ARG A 92 19.78 -6.37 27.55
C ARG A 92 19.67 -5.44 28.76
N ALA A 93 19.66 -4.12 28.56
CA ALA A 93 19.44 -3.17 29.65
C ALA A 93 17.97 -3.11 30.09
N MET A 94 17.03 -3.47 29.20
CA MET A 94 15.60 -3.65 29.51
C MET A 94 15.28 -5.01 30.15
N ASP A 95 16.25 -5.93 30.26
CA ASP A 95 16.02 -7.23 30.88
C ASP A 95 15.80 -7.06 32.40
N GLY A 96 14.82 -7.79 32.95
CA GLY A 96 14.31 -7.58 34.31
C GLY A 96 13.46 -6.30 34.51
N CYS A 97 13.37 -5.38 33.55
CA CYS A 97 12.45 -4.25 33.62
C CYS A 97 11.01 -4.66 33.28
N SER A 98 10.02 -3.94 33.82
CA SER A 98 8.63 -4.10 33.40
C SER A 98 8.40 -3.44 32.03
N TYR A 99 8.25 -4.25 30.99
CA TYR A 99 7.94 -3.79 29.63
C TYR A 99 6.77 -4.57 29.01
N LYS A 100 6.15 -3.97 28.01
CA LYS A 100 5.09 -4.53 27.18
C LYS A 100 5.54 -4.52 25.71
N ALA A 101 5.47 -5.68 25.07
CA ALA A 101 5.54 -5.81 23.62
C ALA A 101 4.16 -5.53 22.99
N ALA A 102 4.15 -4.94 21.79
CA ALA A 102 2.95 -4.75 20.98
C ALA A 102 3.26 -4.90 19.48
N ALA A 103 2.29 -5.33 18.69
CA ALA A 103 2.37 -5.23 17.24
C ALA A 103 2.49 -3.73 16.88
N GLY A 104 3.57 -3.38 16.18
CA GLY A 104 4.01 -2.00 16.02
C GLY A 104 4.15 -1.58 14.57
N GLY A 105 4.72 -0.39 14.37
CA GLY A 105 4.97 0.18 13.05
C GLY A 105 3.84 1.04 12.49
N SER A 106 4.24 2.11 11.79
CA SER A 106 3.34 3.18 11.34
C SER A 106 2.23 2.71 10.39
N LEU A 107 2.54 1.78 9.49
CA LEU A 107 1.57 1.23 8.55
C LEU A 107 0.55 0.33 9.24
N SER A 108 1.02 -0.57 10.11
CA SER A 108 0.20 -1.47 10.91
C SER A 108 -0.83 -0.69 11.73
N ASN A 109 -0.37 0.36 12.40
CA ASN A 109 -1.23 1.27 13.18
C ASN A 109 -2.25 2.01 12.30
N LEU A 110 -1.85 2.45 11.10
CA LEU A 110 -2.77 3.08 10.13
C LEU A 110 -3.86 2.10 9.66
N LEU A 111 -3.49 0.88 9.28
CA LEU A 111 -4.43 -0.13 8.79
C LEU A 111 -5.39 -0.61 9.89
N VAL A 112 -4.90 -0.79 11.13
CA VAL A 112 -5.74 -1.12 12.30
C VAL A 112 -6.68 0.03 12.65
N ALA A 113 -6.25 1.29 12.54
CA ALA A 113 -7.13 2.44 12.70
C ALA A 113 -8.20 2.50 11.59
N LEU A 114 -7.80 2.27 10.33
CA LEU A 114 -8.72 2.26 9.19
C LEU A 114 -9.76 1.15 9.29
N ALA A 115 -9.37 -0.05 9.75
CA ALA A 115 -10.31 -1.15 10.00
C ALA A 115 -11.32 -0.81 11.10
N ARG A 116 -10.86 -0.25 12.23
CA ARG A 116 -11.74 0.18 13.33
C ARG A 116 -12.72 1.29 12.93
N LEU A 117 -12.37 2.12 11.95
CA LEU A 117 -13.26 3.14 11.38
C LEU A 117 -14.20 2.55 10.32
N GLY A 118 -13.70 1.63 9.46
CA GLY A 118 -14.42 1.01 8.37
C GLY A 118 -15.45 -0.05 8.79
N SER A 119 -15.21 -0.78 9.87
CA SER A 119 -16.18 -1.72 10.48
C SER A 119 -17.24 -1.03 11.36
N SER A 120 -17.29 0.30 11.37
CA SER A 120 -18.30 1.06 12.12
C SER A 120 -19.67 0.94 11.43
N GLN A 121 -20.63 0.27 12.09
CA GLN A 121 -21.97 -0.05 11.56
C GLN A 121 -22.93 1.16 11.48
N SER A 122 -22.42 2.33 11.07
CA SER A 122 -23.27 3.44 10.65
C SER A 122 -24.01 3.05 9.37
N ALA A 123 -25.33 2.99 9.43
CA ALA A 123 -26.17 2.39 8.39
C ALA A 123 -25.99 3.09 7.03
N GLY A 124 -25.28 2.43 6.11
CA GLY A 124 -25.02 2.91 4.74
C GLY A 124 -23.62 2.58 4.20
N CYS A 125 -22.62 2.35 5.06
CA CYS A 125 -21.27 2.00 4.62
C CYS A 125 -21.04 0.47 4.57
N PRO A 126 -20.41 -0.07 3.51
CA PRO A 126 -19.91 -1.44 3.51
C PRO A 126 -18.63 -1.57 4.34
N GLU A 127 -18.40 -2.74 4.92
CA GLU A 127 -17.16 -3.06 5.65
C GLU A 127 -15.96 -3.15 4.70
N LEU A 128 -14.83 -2.54 5.07
CA LEU A 128 -13.61 -2.48 4.25
C LEU A 128 -12.71 -3.70 4.50
N LYS A 129 -12.39 -4.45 3.45
CA LYS A 129 -11.42 -5.54 3.51
C LYS A 129 -10.00 -4.98 3.47
N ILE A 130 -9.29 -5.05 4.59
CA ILE A 130 -7.97 -4.43 4.77
C ILE A 130 -6.91 -5.49 5.11
N ALA A 131 -5.80 -5.50 4.37
CA ALA A 131 -4.66 -6.40 4.60
C ALA A 131 -3.32 -5.67 4.71
N LEU A 132 -2.39 -6.29 5.44
CA LEU A 132 -0.97 -5.94 5.49
C LEU A 132 -0.15 -7.06 4.84
N ALA A 133 0.66 -6.71 3.85
CA ALA A 133 1.73 -7.56 3.33
C ALA A 133 3.09 -7.08 3.85
N GLY A 134 3.93 -8.02 4.28
CA GLY A 134 5.26 -7.73 4.80
C GLY A 134 6.07 -8.99 5.05
N SER A 135 7.39 -8.85 5.13
CA SER A 135 8.27 -9.95 5.55
C SER A 135 8.23 -10.10 7.07
N VAL A 136 8.12 -11.33 7.56
CA VAL A 136 7.99 -11.68 8.98
C VAL A 136 8.99 -12.79 9.32
N GLY A 137 9.77 -12.62 10.38
CA GLY A 137 10.81 -13.58 10.77
C GLY A 137 10.28 -14.96 11.21
N SER A 138 11.14 -15.97 11.10
CA SER A 138 10.92 -17.33 11.64
C SER A 138 11.44 -17.43 13.08
N ASP A 139 11.12 -16.42 13.90
CA ASP A 139 11.62 -16.20 15.25
C ASP A 139 10.48 -15.81 16.21
N PRO A 140 10.72 -15.68 17.54
CA PRO A 140 9.66 -15.34 18.49
C PRO A 140 8.97 -13.99 18.25
N LEU A 141 9.65 -12.99 17.69
CA LEU A 141 9.06 -11.67 17.38
C LEU A 141 8.17 -11.77 16.15
N GLY A 142 8.65 -12.48 15.11
CA GLY A 142 7.85 -12.80 13.93
C GLY A 142 6.65 -13.69 14.27
N SER A 143 6.74 -14.51 15.32
CA SER A 143 5.63 -15.34 15.83
C SER A 143 4.66 -14.56 16.72
N PHE A 144 5.11 -13.48 17.35
CA PHE A 144 4.28 -12.55 18.14
C PHE A 144 3.52 -11.53 17.27
N TYR A 145 4.00 -11.25 16.05
CA TYR A 145 3.40 -10.27 15.14
C TYR A 145 2.24 -10.82 14.27
N ARG A 146 2.10 -12.16 14.17
CA ARG A 146 1.01 -12.82 13.42
C ARG A 146 -0.22 -13.03 14.30
#